data_AF-A0A7S7ETA5-F1
#
_entry.id   AF-A0A7S7ETA5-F1
#
_cell.length_a   1.000
_cell.length_b   1.000
_cell.length_c   1.000
_cell.angle_alpha   90.00
_cell.angle_beta   90.00
_cell.angle_gamma   90.00
#
_symmetry.space_group_name_H-M   'P 1'
#
loop_
_entity.id
_entity.type
_entity.pdbx_description
1 polymer ?
#
loop_
_entity_poly.entity_id
_entity_poly.type
_entity_poly.pdbx_seq_one_letter_code
_entity_poly.pdbx_strand_id
1 'polypeptide(L)'
;MRFLPCNRMASTPTLQIKRSSINITGGKDMEDQLIDAVLELNEDLAIDIVTQRIREGESPVSIISLVQEGVNRVGIYYNQGRYFIADLIMSGLIFKEVIKLITFPPEDSSLPQPVKAIFATVERDIHDIGKNIAVTYFNSKGIHPVDLGVNVPPEIILEQIMEDEPVVLFLSGLITSSYYSMKKTVSLLKERGLRENVVVVICGLVDEEVKNYVEADYYVKDIVESYELYVKLSSDSQKTTSNLGLRRWTQKHVGSPPASIWQEVREDA
;
A
#
# COMPACT_ATOMS: atom_id res chain seq x y z
N MET A 1 -68.16 -36.77 -27.03
CA MET A 1 -67.09 -36.08 -26.28
C MET A 1 -66.44 -35.07 -27.20
N ARG A 2 -66.56 -33.78 -26.87
CA ARG A 2 -66.06 -32.65 -27.68
C ARG A 2 -64.56 -32.46 -27.44
N PHE A 3 -63.80 -32.32 -28.51
CA PHE A 3 -62.41 -31.88 -28.51
C PHE A 3 -62.34 -30.41 -28.04
N LEU A 4 -61.48 -30.12 -27.06
CA LEU A 4 -61.08 -28.75 -26.69
C LEU A 4 -59.72 -28.43 -27.33
N PRO A 5 -59.54 -27.24 -27.92
CA PRO A 5 -58.28 -26.87 -28.54
C PRO A 5 -57.25 -26.39 -27.52
N CYS A 6 -56.01 -26.81 -27.74
CA CYS A 6 -54.79 -26.32 -27.10
C CYS A 6 -54.65 -24.81 -27.34
N ASN A 7 -54.49 -24.01 -26.29
CA ASN A 7 -54.22 -22.58 -26.43
C ASN A 7 -53.26 -22.06 -25.35
N ARG A 8 -52.23 -21.36 -25.85
CA ARG A 8 -51.31 -20.40 -25.20
C ARG A 8 -50.34 -20.90 -24.13
N MET A 9 -49.09 -21.04 -24.59
CA MET A 9 -47.89 -20.78 -23.78
C MET A 9 -48.00 -19.39 -23.12
N ALA A 10 -47.90 -19.36 -21.79
CA ALA A 10 -47.71 -18.12 -21.05
C ALA A 10 -46.24 -17.70 -21.18
N SER A 11 -46.00 -16.61 -21.89
CA SER A 11 -44.71 -15.91 -21.90
C SER A 11 -44.48 -15.27 -20.53
N THR A 12 -43.42 -15.66 -19.84
CA THR A 12 -42.89 -14.98 -18.65
C THR A 12 -42.64 -13.50 -18.95
N PRO A 13 -42.99 -12.57 -18.06
CA PRO A 13 -42.73 -11.15 -18.27
C PRO A 13 -41.22 -10.91 -18.15
N THR A 14 -40.57 -10.65 -19.27
CA THR A 14 -39.21 -10.11 -19.29
C THR A 14 -39.22 -8.74 -18.63
N LEU A 15 -38.61 -8.61 -17.45
CA LEU A 15 -38.32 -7.31 -16.85
C LEU A 15 -37.42 -6.53 -17.81
N GLN A 16 -38.00 -5.58 -18.53
CA GLN A 16 -37.21 -4.56 -19.22
C GLN A 16 -36.57 -3.67 -18.16
N ILE A 17 -35.29 -3.87 -17.91
CA ILE A 17 -34.45 -2.90 -17.20
C ILE A 17 -34.43 -1.64 -18.07
N LYS A 18 -35.13 -0.60 -17.62
CA LYS A 18 -34.99 0.75 -18.18
C LYS A 18 -33.52 1.15 -18.01
N ARG A 19 -32.75 1.12 -19.10
CA ARG A 19 -31.49 1.87 -19.19
C ARG A 19 -31.88 3.35 -19.14
N SER A 20 -31.80 3.95 -17.95
CA SER A 20 -31.89 5.39 -17.79
C SER A 20 -30.65 6.00 -18.42
N SER A 21 -30.83 6.69 -19.55
CA SER A 21 -29.81 7.52 -20.16
C SER A 21 -29.41 8.61 -19.18
N ILE A 22 -28.23 8.48 -18.58
CA ILE A 22 -27.65 9.53 -17.75
C ILE A 22 -27.12 10.60 -18.71
N ASN A 23 -27.74 11.78 -18.66
CA ASN A 23 -27.22 12.98 -19.30
C ASN A 23 -26.09 13.55 -18.44
N ILE A 24 -24.86 13.40 -18.92
CA ILE A 24 -23.62 13.86 -18.28
C ILE A 24 -23.29 15.25 -18.83
N THR A 25 -23.28 16.27 -17.96
CA THR A 25 -22.98 17.66 -18.31
C THR A 25 -21.65 18.12 -17.68
N GLY A 26 -20.59 18.13 -18.50
CA GLY A 26 -19.55 19.16 -18.48
C GLY A 26 -18.44 19.05 -17.44
N GLY A 27 -17.24 18.65 -17.91
CA GLY A 27 -15.91 19.14 -17.47
C GLY A 27 -15.39 18.72 -16.09
N LYS A 28 -16.29 18.44 -15.14
CA LYS A 28 -16.03 17.86 -13.81
C LYS A 28 -16.21 16.32 -13.79
N ASP A 29 -16.53 15.77 -14.95
CA ASP A 29 -17.30 14.53 -15.13
C ASP A 29 -16.47 13.24 -15.32
N MET A 30 -15.15 13.31 -15.53
CA MET A 30 -14.36 12.09 -15.81
C MET A 30 -13.73 11.45 -14.58
N GLU A 31 -13.14 12.22 -13.66
CA GLU A 31 -12.61 11.69 -12.38
C GLU A 31 -13.71 11.04 -11.55
N ASP A 32 -14.88 11.68 -11.53
CA ASP A 32 -16.05 11.15 -10.85
C ASP A 32 -16.54 9.83 -11.49
N GLN A 33 -16.45 9.64 -12.82
CA GLN A 33 -16.91 8.40 -13.48
C GLN A 33 -16.16 7.13 -13.06
N LEU A 34 -14.83 7.19 -12.88
CA LEU A 34 -14.08 6.01 -12.44
C LEU A 34 -14.36 5.70 -10.97
N ILE A 35 -14.41 6.73 -10.13
CA ILE A 35 -14.74 6.61 -8.71
C ILE A 35 -16.15 6.03 -8.56
N ASP A 36 -17.12 6.55 -9.33
CA ASP A 36 -18.52 6.13 -9.31
C ASP A 36 -18.67 4.69 -9.83
N ALA A 37 -17.96 4.31 -10.90
CA ALA A 37 -17.98 2.93 -11.38
C ALA A 37 -17.52 1.94 -10.31
N VAL A 38 -16.48 2.28 -9.54
CA VAL A 38 -16.00 1.46 -8.42
C VAL A 38 -16.99 1.49 -7.25
N LEU A 39 -17.53 2.67 -6.90
CA LEU A 39 -18.49 2.84 -5.83
C LEU A 39 -19.77 2.02 -6.09
N GLU A 40 -20.26 2.02 -7.33
CA GLU A 40 -21.42 1.24 -7.78
C GLU A 40 -21.11 -0.25 -8.03
N LEU A 41 -19.87 -0.69 -7.78
CA LEU A 41 -19.39 -2.06 -7.96
C LEU A 41 -19.52 -2.56 -9.41
N ASN A 42 -19.37 -1.67 -10.39
CA ASN A 42 -19.44 -1.99 -11.81
C ASN A 42 -18.05 -2.30 -12.37
N GLU A 43 -17.66 -3.58 -12.28
CA GLU A 43 -16.36 -4.08 -12.72
C GLU A 43 -16.07 -3.82 -14.21
N ASP A 44 -17.00 -4.17 -15.09
CA ASP A 44 -16.84 -4.01 -16.54
C ASP A 44 -16.59 -2.54 -16.91
N LEU A 45 -17.37 -1.63 -16.33
CA LEU A 45 -17.22 -0.20 -16.57
C LEU A 45 -15.90 0.35 -16.02
N ALA A 46 -15.48 -0.08 -14.83
CA ALA A 46 -14.20 0.33 -14.25
C ALA A 46 -13.02 -0.10 -15.13
N ILE A 47 -13.05 -1.34 -15.64
CA ILE A 47 -12.04 -1.87 -16.57
C ILE A 47 -12.00 -1.06 -17.88
N ASP A 48 -13.17 -0.78 -18.46
CA ASP A 48 -13.27 0.01 -19.70
C ASP A 48 -12.70 1.42 -19.53
N ILE A 49 -13.08 2.12 -18.45
CA ILE A 49 -12.59 3.47 -18.15
C ILE A 49 -11.08 3.48 -17.91
N VAL A 50 -10.56 2.53 -17.12
CA VAL A 50 -9.11 2.41 -16.86
C VAL A 50 -8.36 2.16 -18.15
N THR A 51 -8.85 1.24 -18.99
CA THR A 51 -8.23 0.93 -20.28
C THR A 51 -8.19 2.16 -21.18
N GLN A 52 -9.26 2.96 -21.20
CA GLN A 52 -9.28 4.21 -21.95
C GLN A 52 -8.27 5.22 -21.41
N ARG A 53 -8.24 5.46 -20.09
CA ARG A 53 -7.30 6.40 -19.45
C ARG A 53 -5.84 6.04 -19.68
N ILE A 54 -5.50 4.74 -19.64
CA ILE A 54 -4.17 4.25 -19.99
C ILE A 54 -3.83 4.60 -21.45
N ARG A 55 -4.75 4.41 -22.39
CA ARG A 55 -4.54 4.75 -23.81
C ARG A 55 -4.36 6.25 -24.04
N GLU A 56 -5.01 7.07 -23.22
CA GLU A 56 -4.90 8.52 -23.25
C GLU A 56 -3.59 9.02 -22.60
N GLY A 57 -2.79 8.13 -22.01
CA GLY A 57 -1.50 8.45 -21.41
C GLY A 57 -1.62 9.06 -20.01
N GLU A 58 -2.73 8.85 -19.31
CA GLU A 58 -2.86 9.28 -17.92
C GLU A 58 -1.86 8.52 -17.03
N SER A 59 -1.31 9.22 -16.03
CA SER A 59 -0.35 8.66 -15.09
C SER A 59 -0.93 7.43 -14.35
N PRO A 60 -0.22 6.29 -14.33
CA PRO A 60 -0.58 5.13 -13.52
C PRO A 60 -0.92 5.47 -12.06
N VAL A 61 -0.15 6.37 -11.43
CA VAL A 61 -0.38 6.78 -10.04
C VAL A 61 -1.72 7.52 -9.88
N SER A 62 -2.10 8.35 -10.88
CA SER A 62 -3.39 9.06 -10.88
C SER A 62 -4.55 8.08 -10.95
N ILE A 63 -4.50 7.13 -11.89
CA ILE A 63 -5.54 6.12 -12.07
C ILE A 63 -5.71 5.29 -10.78
N ILE A 64 -4.60 4.83 -10.19
CA ILE A 64 -4.63 4.06 -8.93
C ILE A 64 -5.31 4.86 -7.82
N SER A 65 -4.97 6.14 -7.67
CA SER A 65 -5.55 7.03 -6.65
C SER A 65 -7.08 7.16 -6.79
N LEU A 66 -7.58 7.30 -8.02
CA LEU A 66 -9.03 7.37 -8.28
C LEU A 66 -9.74 6.06 -7.90
N VAL A 67 -9.15 4.92 -8.24
CA VAL A 67 -9.76 3.61 -7.91
C VAL A 67 -9.73 3.37 -6.40
N GLN A 68 -8.64 3.75 -5.73
CA GLN A 68 -8.53 3.73 -4.27
C GLN A 68 -9.59 4.61 -3.61
N GLU A 69 -9.83 5.81 -4.13
CA GLU A 69 -10.90 6.69 -3.64
C GLU A 69 -12.29 6.03 -3.78
N GLY A 70 -12.56 5.35 -4.90
CA GLY A 70 -13.77 4.54 -5.07
C GLY A 70 -13.92 3.48 -3.98
N VAL A 71 -12.88 2.68 -3.73
CA VAL A 71 -12.88 1.65 -2.66
C VAL A 71 -13.07 2.28 -1.27
N ASN A 72 -12.43 3.42 -1.01
CA ASN A 72 -12.58 4.13 0.26
C ASN A 72 -14.03 4.57 0.49
N ARG A 73 -14.72 5.05 -0.55
CA ARG A 73 -16.15 5.40 -0.48
C ARG A 73 -17.05 4.19 -0.21
N VAL A 74 -16.74 3.02 -0.79
CA VAL A 74 -17.40 1.75 -0.42
C VAL A 74 -17.21 1.44 1.06
N GLY A 75 -15.99 1.64 1.59
CA GLY A 75 -15.67 1.56 3.02
C GLY A 75 -16.55 2.46 3.90
N ILE A 76 -16.73 3.71 3.49
CA ILE A 76 -17.62 4.66 4.18
C ILE A 76 -19.07 4.18 4.15
N TYR A 77 -19.57 3.69 3.02
CA TYR A 77 -20.94 3.19 2.89
C TYR A 77 -21.19 1.92 3.71
N TYR A 78 -20.19 1.04 3.82
CA TYR A 78 -20.24 -0.09 4.73
C TYR A 78 -20.35 0.36 6.20
N ASN A 79 -19.51 1.30 6.62
CA ASN A 79 -19.55 1.83 7.99
C ASN A 79 -20.87 2.54 8.33
N GLN A 80 -21.55 3.10 7.32
CA GLN A 80 -22.88 3.71 7.44
C GLN A 80 -24.02 2.68 7.39
N GLY A 81 -23.73 1.39 7.20
CA GLY A 81 -24.73 0.33 7.06
C GLY A 81 -25.48 0.36 5.72
N ARG A 82 -24.98 1.09 4.72
CA ARG A 82 -25.56 1.15 3.36
C ARG A 82 -25.11 -0.03 2.50
N TYR A 83 -23.89 -0.51 2.73
CA TYR A 83 -23.29 -1.67 2.07
C TYR A 83 -22.98 -2.77 3.09
N PHE A 84 -22.89 -4.00 2.60
CA PHE A 84 -22.58 -5.20 3.35
C PHE A 84 -21.14 -5.65 3.11
N ILE A 85 -20.69 -6.65 3.86
CA ILE A 85 -19.34 -7.20 3.73
C ILE A 85 -19.06 -7.73 2.31
N ALA A 86 -20.07 -8.25 1.61
CA ALA A 86 -19.94 -8.72 0.23
C ALA A 86 -19.56 -7.59 -0.74
N ASP A 87 -20.07 -6.37 -0.50
CA ASP A 87 -19.81 -5.19 -1.32
C ASP A 87 -18.37 -4.71 -1.13
N LEU A 88 -17.85 -4.75 0.10
CA LEU A 88 -16.43 -4.49 0.36
C LEU A 88 -15.53 -5.48 -0.38
N ILE A 89 -15.86 -6.76 -0.29
CA ILE A 89 -15.11 -7.82 -0.99
C ILE A 89 -15.13 -7.55 -2.50
N MET A 90 -16.30 -7.21 -3.06
CA MET A 90 -16.44 -6.90 -4.48
C MET A 90 -15.59 -5.70 -4.89
N SER A 91 -15.58 -4.62 -4.11
CA SER A 91 -14.73 -3.45 -4.40
C SER A 91 -13.23 -3.79 -4.40
N GLY A 92 -12.80 -4.69 -3.51
CA GLY A 92 -11.43 -5.18 -3.47
C GLY A 92 -11.07 -6.04 -4.68
N LEU A 93 -12.02 -6.85 -5.19
CA LEU A 93 -11.85 -7.62 -6.42
C LEU A 93 -11.74 -6.70 -7.64
N ILE A 94 -12.60 -5.70 -7.76
CA ILE A 94 -12.55 -4.68 -8.82
C ILE A 94 -11.20 -3.97 -8.80
N PHE A 95 -10.76 -3.51 -7.62
CA PHE A 95 -9.45 -2.87 -7.48
C PHE A 95 -8.33 -3.79 -7.97
N LYS A 96 -8.35 -5.07 -7.55
CA LYS A 96 -7.35 -6.05 -7.98
C LYS A 96 -7.33 -6.27 -9.49
N GLU A 97 -8.49 -6.37 -10.16
CA GLU A 97 -8.54 -6.55 -11.62
C GLU A 97 -8.05 -5.31 -12.35
N VAL A 98 -8.44 -4.12 -11.90
CA VAL A 98 -7.99 -2.85 -12.46
C VAL A 98 -6.48 -2.67 -12.33
N ILE A 99 -5.90 -2.95 -11.16
CA ILE A 99 -4.46 -2.81 -10.91
C ILE A 99 -3.63 -3.70 -11.87
N LYS A 100 -4.12 -4.88 -12.26
CA LYS A 100 -3.39 -5.75 -13.22
C LYS A 100 -3.22 -5.11 -14.60
N LEU A 101 -4.08 -4.18 -14.98
CA LEU A 101 -4.01 -3.48 -16.26
C LEU A 101 -2.94 -2.39 -16.26
N ILE A 102 -2.59 -1.89 -15.06
CA ILE A 102 -1.73 -0.74 -14.89
C ILE A 102 -0.27 -1.21 -14.87
N THR A 103 0.53 -0.67 -15.78
CA THR A 103 1.97 -0.84 -15.79
C THR A 103 2.65 0.51 -15.59
N PHE A 104 3.79 0.49 -14.89
CA PHE A 104 4.62 1.69 -14.76
C PHE A 104 5.65 1.69 -15.88
N PRO A 105 5.73 2.75 -16.70
CA PRO A 105 6.74 2.84 -17.73
C PRO A 105 8.15 2.86 -17.09
N PRO A 106 9.13 2.19 -17.70
CA PRO A 106 10.49 2.23 -17.22
C PRO A 106 11.05 3.64 -17.36
N GLU A 107 11.72 4.09 -16.30
CA GLU A 107 12.50 5.31 -16.26
C GLU A 107 13.91 4.95 -15.80
N ASP A 108 14.90 5.41 -16.56
CA ASP A 108 16.30 5.26 -16.17
C ASP A 108 16.58 6.17 -14.97
N SER A 109 16.48 5.61 -13.77
CA SER A 109 17.05 6.21 -12.58
C SER A 109 18.34 5.46 -12.26
N SER A 110 19.47 6.17 -12.36
CA SER A 110 20.76 5.65 -11.93
C SER A 110 21.11 6.24 -10.57
N LEU A 111 20.78 5.51 -9.51
CA LEU A 111 21.42 5.76 -8.22
C LEU A 111 22.86 5.25 -8.31
N PRO A 112 23.87 6.08 -8.01
CA PRO A 112 25.29 5.69 -8.11
C PRO A 112 25.64 4.45 -7.28
N GLN A 113 24.93 4.26 -6.15
CA GLN A 113 24.97 3.10 -5.26
C GLN A 113 23.63 2.97 -4.52
N PRO A 114 22.73 2.04 -4.91
CA PRO A 114 21.46 1.84 -4.23
C PRO A 114 21.68 1.21 -2.86
N VAL A 115 21.03 1.77 -1.82
CA VAL A 115 20.94 1.13 -0.50
C VAL A 115 19.98 -0.06 -0.62
N LYS A 116 20.21 -1.17 0.08
CA LYS A 116 19.32 -2.33 0.00
C LYS A 116 17.92 -1.93 0.49
N ALA A 117 16.90 -2.13 -0.36
CA ALA A 117 15.50 -1.97 0.02
C ALA A 117 14.87 -3.35 0.25
N ILE A 118 14.16 -3.52 1.36
CA ILE A 118 13.42 -4.75 1.69
C ILE A 118 11.96 -4.38 1.91
N PHE A 119 11.04 -5.09 1.27
CA PHE A 119 9.59 -4.97 1.47
C PHE A 119 9.05 -6.26 2.09
N ALA A 120 8.21 -6.13 3.10
CA ALA A 120 7.51 -7.25 3.71
C ALA A 120 6.13 -6.83 4.19
N THR A 121 5.10 -7.62 3.86
CA THR A 121 3.83 -7.56 4.58
C THR A 121 3.99 -8.40 5.85
N VAL A 122 3.75 -7.77 7.00
CA VAL A 122 4.13 -8.32 8.30
C VAL A 122 3.34 -9.58 8.69
N GLU A 123 3.80 -10.26 9.74
CA GLU A 123 3.18 -11.48 10.26
C GLU A 123 1.68 -11.27 10.53
N ARG A 124 0.88 -12.29 10.17
CA ARG A 124 -0.59 -12.32 10.26
C ARG A 124 -1.33 -11.32 9.39
N ASP A 125 -0.63 -10.67 8.46
CA ASP A 125 -1.24 -9.84 7.44
C ASP A 125 -1.00 -10.43 6.04
N ILE A 126 -2.03 -10.40 5.21
CA ILE A 126 -2.01 -10.90 3.83
C ILE A 126 -2.25 -9.80 2.81
N HIS A 127 -2.49 -8.56 3.24
CA HIS A 127 -2.79 -7.46 2.35
C HIS A 127 -1.50 -6.93 1.72
N ASP A 128 -1.34 -7.17 0.42
CA ASP A 128 -0.09 -6.91 -0.30
C ASP A 128 -0.24 -6.01 -1.53
N ILE A 129 -1.46 -5.61 -1.88
CA ILE A 129 -1.70 -4.81 -3.09
C ILE A 129 -0.84 -3.53 -3.07
N GLY A 130 -0.84 -2.78 -1.96
CA GLY A 130 -0.01 -1.58 -1.82
C GLY A 130 1.49 -1.86 -1.90
N LYS A 131 1.96 -2.93 -1.24
CA LYS A 131 3.36 -3.39 -1.30
C LYS A 131 3.77 -3.73 -2.73
N ASN A 132 2.96 -4.51 -3.44
CA ASN A 132 3.25 -4.97 -4.79
C ASN A 132 3.30 -3.79 -5.77
N ILE A 133 2.37 -2.84 -5.66
CA ILE A 133 2.40 -1.61 -6.46
C ILE A 133 3.69 -0.83 -6.18
N ALA A 134 4.09 -0.68 -4.92
CA ALA A 134 5.33 0.00 -4.56
C ALA A 134 6.56 -0.72 -5.12
N VAL A 135 6.64 -2.05 -5.03
CA VAL A 135 7.74 -2.85 -5.61
C VAL A 135 7.78 -2.69 -7.13
N THR A 136 6.64 -2.75 -7.83
CA THR A 136 6.60 -2.52 -9.28
C THR A 136 7.00 -1.09 -9.66
N TYR A 137 6.60 -0.10 -8.86
CA TYR A 137 7.01 1.29 -9.06
C TYR A 137 8.52 1.47 -8.88
N PHE A 138 9.12 0.90 -7.83
CA PHE A 138 10.57 0.93 -7.64
C PHE A 138 11.30 0.27 -8.81
N ASN A 139 10.82 -0.90 -9.27
CA ASN A 139 11.36 -1.59 -10.43
C ASN A 139 11.32 -0.75 -11.70
N SER A 140 10.23 0.00 -11.92
CA SER A 140 10.12 0.89 -13.07
C SER A 140 11.11 2.05 -12.99
N LYS A 141 11.57 2.42 -11.79
CA LYS A 141 12.63 3.41 -11.59
C LYS A 141 14.03 2.79 -11.53
N GLY A 142 14.21 1.53 -11.94
CA GLY A 142 15.52 0.87 -11.93
C GLY A 142 16.04 0.49 -10.54
N ILE A 143 15.19 0.51 -9.51
CA ILE A 143 15.51 0.00 -8.17
C ILE A 143 14.84 -1.35 -8.02
N HIS A 144 15.58 -2.36 -7.56
CA HIS A 144 15.07 -3.72 -7.41
C HIS A 144 15.05 -4.14 -5.93
N PRO A 145 13.98 -3.84 -5.18
CA PRO A 145 13.87 -4.24 -3.79
C PRO A 145 13.75 -5.76 -3.63
N VAL A 146 14.19 -6.26 -2.47
CA VAL A 146 13.90 -7.62 -2.02
C VAL A 146 12.47 -7.64 -1.46
N ASP A 147 11.57 -8.35 -2.12
CA ASP A 147 10.19 -8.56 -1.63
C ASP A 147 10.08 -9.92 -0.92
N LEU A 148 9.77 -9.90 0.39
CA LEU A 148 9.62 -11.09 1.21
C LEU A 148 8.19 -11.66 1.19
N GLY A 149 7.26 -10.99 0.50
CA GLY A 149 5.89 -11.44 0.36
C GLY A 149 5.03 -11.07 1.57
N VAL A 150 4.14 -12.00 1.95
CA VAL A 150 3.10 -11.79 2.97
C VAL A 150 3.26 -12.69 4.17
N ASN A 151 2.63 -12.30 5.28
CA ASN A 151 2.66 -13.04 6.53
C ASN A 151 4.09 -13.36 6.96
N VAL A 152 4.99 -12.37 6.87
CA VAL A 152 6.43 -12.57 7.08
C VAL A 152 6.76 -12.41 8.56
N PRO A 153 7.26 -13.46 9.25
CA PRO A 153 7.70 -13.36 10.63
C PRO A 153 8.91 -12.41 10.75
N PRO A 154 9.06 -11.68 11.87
CA PRO A 154 10.22 -10.82 12.13
C PRO A 154 11.57 -11.51 11.91
N GLU A 155 11.67 -12.77 12.30
CA GLU A 155 12.90 -13.56 12.23
C GLU A 155 13.39 -13.71 10.79
N ILE A 156 12.48 -13.93 9.84
CA ILE A 156 12.77 -14.02 8.39
C ILE A 156 13.24 -12.66 7.84
N ILE A 157 12.66 -11.56 8.33
CA ILE A 157 13.08 -10.21 7.93
C ILE A 157 14.53 -9.97 8.36
N LEU A 158 14.87 -10.35 9.59
CA LEU A 158 16.21 -10.17 10.14
C LEU A 158 17.27 -11.01 9.42
N GLU A 159 16.94 -12.21 8.97
CA GLU A 159 17.85 -13.06 8.18
C GLU A 159 18.31 -12.40 6.87
N GLN A 160 17.56 -11.41 6.38
CA GLN A 160 17.90 -10.65 5.17
C GLN A 160 18.76 -9.42 5.44
N ILE A 161 19.09 -9.14 6.70
CA ILE A 161 19.81 -7.93 7.12
C ILE A 161 21.19 -8.35 7.62
N MET A 162 22.24 -7.81 7.00
CA MET A 162 23.62 -8.05 7.41
C MET A 162 24.14 -6.88 8.27
N GLU A 163 25.02 -7.18 9.22
CA GLU A 163 25.51 -6.21 10.22
C GLU A 163 26.29 -5.02 9.64
N ASP A 164 26.85 -5.14 8.44
CA ASP A 164 27.69 -4.11 7.83
C ASP A 164 27.01 -3.39 6.64
N GLU A 165 25.74 -3.69 6.35
CA GLU A 165 25.03 -3.11 5.22
C GLU A 165 23.84 -2.23 5.64
N PRO A 166 23.76 -0.98 5.16
CA PRO A 166 22.57 -0.17 5.38
C PRO A 166 21.37 -0.75 4.63
N VAL A 167 20.22 -0.77 5.30
CA VAL A 167 18.96 -1.27 4.74
C VAL A 167 17.84 -0.25 4.96
N VAL A 168 17.01 -0.04 3.95
CA VAL A 168 15.68 0.58 4.12
C VAL A 168 14.65 -0.53 4.12
N LEU A 169 14.04 -0.76 5.29
CA LEU A 169 13.04 -1.80 5.52
C LEU A 169 11.64 -1.19 5.49
N PHE A 170 10.87 -1.55 4.48
CA PHE A 170 9.46 -1.21 4.33
C PHE A 170 8.58 -2.33 4.91
N LEU A 171 7.90 -2.03 6.01
CA LEU A 171 6.92 -2.92 6.64
C LEU A 171 5.50 -2.48 6.27
N SER A 172 4.80 -3.33 5.54
CA SER A 172 3.42 -3.08 5.12
C SER A 172 2.42 -3.78 6.06
N GLY A 173 1.35 -3.06 6.41
CA GLY A 173 0.22 -3.63 7.16
C GLY A 173 -1.06 -2.82 7.01
N LEU A 174 -2.20 -3.51 6.96
CA LEU A 174 -3.52 -2.91 6.77
C LEU A 174 -4.46 -3.12 7.98
N ILE A 175 -4.17 -4.08 8.85
CA ILE A 175 -5.00 -4.39 10.02
C ILE A 175 -4.28 -4.07 11.33
N THR A 176 -5.04 -3.84 12.41
CA THR A 176 -4.47 -3.41 13.71
C THR A 176 -3.47 -4.40 14.31
N SER A 177 -3.63 -5.70 14.07
CA SER A 177 -2.65 -6.72 14.52
C SER A 177 -1.29 -6.55 13.87
N SER A 178 -1.21 -5.93 12.69
CA SER A 178 0.02 -5.68 11.95
C SER A 178 0.95 -4.74 12.74
N TYR A 179 0.41 -3.78 13.48
CA TYR A 179 1.21 -2.83 14.28
C TYR A 179 2.00 -3.55 15.37
N TYR A 180 1.42 -4.59 15.98
CA TYR A 180 2.13 -5.42 16.96
C TYR A 180 3.29 -6.18 16.29
N SER A 181 3.07 -6.76 15.11
CA SER A 181 4.14 -7.43 14.37
C SER A 181 5.24 -6.46 13.96
N MET A 182 4.89 -5.25 13.49
CA MET A 182 5.86 -4.21 13.17
C MET A 182 6.72 -3.85 14.40
N LYS A 183 6.08 -3.62 15.55
CA LYS A 183 6.78 -3.34 16.82
C LYS A 183 7.68 -4.49 17.25
N LYS A 184 7.24 -5.74 17.09
CA LYS A 184 8.05 -6.93 17.36
C LYS A 184 9.29 -6.96 16.46
N THR A 185 9.15 -6.66 15.17
CA THR A 185 10.30 -6.55 14.23
C THR A 185 11.30 -5.49 14.69
N VAL A 186 10.84 -4.29 15.03
CA VAL A 186 11.72 -3.21 15.52
C VAL A 186 12.41 -3.60 16.83
N SER A 187 11.70 -4.24 17.74
CA SER A 187 12.26 -4.72 19.02
C SER A 187 13.35 -5.77 18.79
N LEU A 188 13.10 -6.73 17.90
CA LEU A 188 14.06 -7.79 17.58
C LEU A 188 15.31 -7.23 16.87
N LEU A 189 15.16 -6.22 16.01
CA LEU A 189 16.28 -5.49 15.42
C LEU A 189 17.18 -4.86 16.51
N LYS A 190 16.58 -4.31 17.58
CA LYS A 190 17.33 -3.74 18.71
C LYS A 190 18.04 -4.82 19.51
N GLU A 191 17.35 -5.91 19.83
CA GLU A 191 17.91 -7.05 20.58
C GLU A 191 19.10 -7.69 19.86
N ARG A 192 19.08 -7.73 18.53
CA ARG A 192 20.18 -8.25 17.70
C ARG A 192 21.26 -7.22 17.37
N GLY A 193 21.14 -5.98 17.84
CA GLY A 193 22.10 -4.91 17.53
C GLY A 193 22.08 -4.46 16.06
N LEU A 194 21.05 -4.80 15.30
CA LEU A 194 20.90 -4.46 13.87
C LEU A 194 20.20 -3.12 13.64
N ARG A 195 19.49 -2.60 14.65
CA ARG A 195 18.64 -1.40 14.50
C ARG A 195 19.38 -0.18 13.94
N GLU A 196 20.66 -0.03 14.27
CA GLU A 196 21.50 1.08 13.83
C GLU A 196 21.86 1.03 12.33
N ASN A 197 21.61 -0.08 11.64
CA ASN A 197 21.87 -0.21 10.20
C ASN A 197 20.59 -0.20 9.37
N VAL A 198 19.42 -0.10 10.01
CA VAL A 198 18.13 -0.28 9.37
C VAL A 198 17.27 0.97 9.58
N VAL A 199 16.92 1.63 8.48
CA VAL A 199 15.79 2.57 8.47
C VAL A 199 14.51 1.76 8.38
N VAL A 200 13.63 1.89 9.37
CA VAL A 200 12.31 1.26 9.34
C VAL A 200 11.29 2.28 8.86
N VAL A 201 10.67 1.97 7.72
CA VAL A 201 9.54 2.71 7.15
C VAL A 201 8.30 1.84 7.24
N ILE A 202 7.24 2.34 7.87
CA ILE A 202 5.94 1.64 7.90
C ILE A 202 5.00 2.21 6.84
N CYS A 203 4.19 1.36 6.23
CA CYS A 203 3.23 1.73 5.19
C CYS A 203 1.93 0.93 5.30
N GLY A 204 0.90 1.38 4.60
CA GLY A 204 -0.47 0.84 4.68
C GLY A 204 -1.40 1.78 5.44
N LEU A 205 -2.31 1.24 6.23
CA LEU A 205 -3.20 2.06 7.06
C LEU A 205 -2.44 2.51 8.32
N VAL A 206 -1.55 3.49 8.17
CA VAL A 206 -0.66 3.95 9.24
C VAL A 206 -0.65 5.48 9.34
N ASP A 207 -0.32 5.97 10.53
CA ASP A 207 -0.16 7.39 10.83
C ASP A 207 1.01 7.62 11.79
N GLU A 208 1.16 8.86 12.23
CA GLU A 208 2.19 9.27 13.18
C GLU A 208 2.07 8.56 14.53
N GLU A 209 0.86 8.25 15.01
CA GLU A 209 0.65 7.52 16.27
C GLU A 209 1.15 6.07 16.13
N VAL A 210 0.83 5.41 15.02
CA VAL A 210 1.33 4.06 14.73
C VAL A 210 2.84 4.05 14.58
N LYS A 211 3.44 5.04 13.89
CA LYS A 211 4.90 5.16 13.76
C LYS A 211 5.57 5.22 15.14
N ASN A 212 5.04 6.05 16.03
CA ASN A 212 5.56 6.22 17.38
C ASN A 212 5.36 4.96 18.23
N TYR A 213 4.22 4.28 18.11
CA TYR A 213 3.98 3.01 18.79
C TYR A 213 4.95 1.90 18.36
N VAL A 214 5.20 1.79 17.05
CA VAL A 214 6.12 0.82 16.44
C VAL A 214 7.59 1.17 16.69
N GLU A 215 7.89 2.44 16.94
CA GLU A 215 9.25 3.00 17.02
C GLU A 215 9.99 2.93 15.66
N ALA A 216 9.22 3.11 14.58
CA ALA A 216 9.72 3.25 13.22
C ALA A 216 10.32 4.64 12.99
N ASP A 217 11.21 4.77 12.01
CA ASP A 217 11.85 6.04 11.66
C ASP A 217 10.91 6.94 10.85
N TYR A 218 10.15 6.33 9.94
CA TYR A 218 9.23 7.02 9.04
C TYR A 218 7.94 6.22 8.84
N TYR A 219 6.89 6.92 8.44
CA TYR A 219 5.74 6.32 7.79
C TYR A 219 5.48 7.05 6.47
N VAL A 220 4.90 6.36 5.50
CA VAL A 220 4.54 6.92 4.20
C VAL A 220 3.12 6.52 3.84
N LYS A 221 2.39 7.41 3.17
CA LYS A 221 0.97 7.22 2.82
C LYS A 221 0.78 6.78 1.38
N ASP A 222 1.71 7.10 0.50
CA ASP A 222 1.62 6.76 -0.91
C ASP A 222 2.94 6.22 -1.50
N ILE A 223 2.82 5.68 -2.69
CA ILE A 223 3.90 5.00 -3.41
C ILE A 223 5.01 5.99 -3.81
N VAL A 224 4.65 7.21 -4.20
CA VAL A 224 5.62 8.20 -4.65
C VAL A 224 6.45 8.68 -3.47
N GLU A 225 5.79 9.00 -2.35
CA GLU A 225 6.45 9.36 -1.08
C GLU A 225 7.42 8.26 -0.62
N SER A 226 7.04 6.98 -0.74
CA SER A 226 7.91 5.87 -0.38
C SER A 226 9.22 5.82 -1.20
N TYR A 227 9.12 6.10 -2.51
CA TYR A 227 10.28 6.14 -3.40
C TYR A 227 11.14 7.39 -3.18
N GLU A 228 10.54 8.56 -3.04
CA GLU A 228 11.26 9.81 -2.77
C GLU A 228 12.03 9.73 -1.45
N LEU A 229 11.42 9.18 -0.40
CA LEU A 229 12.08 8.91 0.87
C LEU A 229 13.28 7.97 0.68
N TYR A 230 13.10 6.86 -0.05
CA TYR A 230 14.18 5.94 -0.34
C TYR A 230 15.36 6.59 -1.08
N VAL A 231 15.09 7.40 -2.10
CA VAL A 231 16.11 8.12 -2.88
C VAL A 231 16.88 9.10 -1.98
N LYS A 232 16.16 9.82 -1.11
CA LYS A 232 16.76 10.74 -0.12
C LYS A 232 17.69 9.99 0.84
N LEU A 233 17.21 8.90 1.44
CA LEU A 233 17.99 8.08 2.39
C LEU A 233 19.22 7.46 1.72
N SER A 234 19.07 6.99 0.48
CA SER A 234 20.17 6.43 -0.30
C SER A 234 21.25 7.46 -0.60
N SER A 235 20.85 8.68 -0.95
CA SER A 235 21.77 9.80 -1.24
C SER A 235 22.53 10.28 -0.01
N ASP A 236 21.89 10.30 1.16
CA ASP A 236 22.53 10.72 2.41
C ASP A 236 23.50 9.67 2.97
N SER A 237 23.25 8.38 2.70
CA SER A 237 24.19 7.30 2.98
C SER A 237 25.52 7.51 2.22
N GLN A 238 25.44 7.86 0.92
CA GLN A 238 26.63 8.07 0.06
C GLN A 238 27.53 9.22 0.54
N LYS A 239 26.95 10.35 0.98
CA LYS A 239 27.72 11.51 1.51
C LYS A 239 28.51 11.18 2.77
N THR A 240 28.02 10.21 3.53
CA THR A 240 28.64 9.77 4.80
C THR A 240 29.81 8.82 4.51
N THR A 241 29.67 7.93 3.52
CA THR A 241 30.76 7.05 3.06
C THR A 241 31.86 7.76 2.28
N SER A 242 31.57 8.87 1.58
CA SER A 242 32.57 9.58 0.79
C SER A 242 33.51 10.48 1.61
N ASN A 243 33.14 10.87 2.84
CA ASN A 243 33.93 11.79 3.66
C ASN A 243 34.81 11.11 4.73
N LEU A 244 34.56 9.85 5.06
CA LEU A 244 35.30 9.10 6.09
C LEU A 244 35.42 7.65 5.66
N GLY A 245 36.66 7.17 5.48
CA GLY A 245 36.93 5.76 5.25
C GLY A 245 36.34 4.91 6.38
N LEU A 246 35.41 4.04 6.01
CA LEU A 246 34.68 3.05 6.81
C LEU A 246 34.03 3.54 8.14
N ARG A 247 32.70 3.38 8.17
CA ARG A 247 31.77 3.38 9.32
C ARG A 247 31.31 4.75 9.85
N ARG A 248 30.02 5.06 9.59
CA ARG A 248 28.96 5.27 10.60
C ARG A 248 27.74 5.95 9.96
N TRP A 249 26.66 5.18 9.73
CA TRP A 249 25.31 5.70 9.52
C TRP A 249 24.68 6.18 10.85
N THR A 250 25.47 6.65 11.83
CA THR A 250 25.04 6.62 13.25
C THR A 250 24.81 7.99 13.91
N GLN A 251 24.63 9.10 13.18
CA GLN A 251 24.61 10.40 13.89
C GLN A 251 23.61 11.47 13.44
N LYS A 252 22.53 11.14 12.72
CA LYS A 252 21.53 12.16 12.36
C LYS A 252 20.06 11.90 12.70
N HIS A 253 19.66 10.73 13.18
CA HIS A 253 18.23 10.43 13.32
C HIS A 253 17.78 9.96 14.71
N VAL A 254 18.64 10.02 15.74
CA VAL A 254 18.21 9.84 17.12
C VAL A 254 18.19 11.20 17.81
N GLY A 255 17.01 11.81 17.89
CA GLY A 255 16.74 12.80 18.92
C GLY A 255 16.74 12.07 20.26
N SER A 256 17.87 12.07 20.96
CA SER A 256 17.94 11.55 22.32
C SER A 256 17.03 12.41 23.23
N PRO A 257 16.10 11.82 24.01
CA PRO A 257 15.48 12.55 25.10
C PRO A 257 16.56 12.84 26.17
N PRO A 258 16.46 13.97 26.91
CA PRO A 258 17.46 14.34 27.91
C PRO A 258 17.59 13.26 28.99
N ALA A 259 18.83 13.01 29.40
CA ALA A 259 19.25 11.94 30.30
C ALA A 259 18.82 12.11 31.78
N SER A 260 17.64 12.67 32.05
CA SER A 260 17.19 13.03 33.40
C SER A 260 15.90 12.35 33.89
N ILE A 261 15.50 11.20 33.32
CA ILE A 261 14.25 10.50 33.70
C ILE A 261 14.48 9.04 34.14
N TRP A 262 15.66 8.72 34.69
CA TRP A 262 15.89 7.41 35.35
C TRP A 262 16.67 7.55 36.66
N GLN A 263 16.09 8.27 37.61
CA GLN A 263 16.34 8.04 39.04
C GLN A 263 15.00 8.13 39.76
N GLU A 264 14.82 7.25 40.75
CA GLU A 264 13.61 7.03 41.56
C GLU A 264 12.52 6.15 40.91
N VAL A 265 12.73 4.83 40.93
CA VAL A 265 11.89 3.89 41.72
C VAL A 265 12.71 2.62 41.95
N ARG A 266 13.46 2.58 43.05
CA ARG A 266 13.83 1.36 43.78
C ARG A 266 13.84 1.73 45.25
N GLU A 267 12.71 1.53 45.90
CA GLU A 267 12.59 1.03 47.29
C GLU A 267 11.11 0.93 47.64
N ASP A 268 10.79 -0.15 48.37
CA ASP A 268 9.57 -0.47 49.10
C ASP A 268 8.43 -1.30 48.43
N ALA A 269 8.29 -2.51 49.00
CA ALA A 269 7.25 -3.55 48.92
C ALA A 269 7.38 -4.66 47.86
#